data_AF-A0A423XM21-F1
#
_entry.id   AF-A0A423XM21-F1
#
_cell.length_a   1.000
_cell.length_b   1.000
_cell.length_c   1.000
_cell.angle_alpha   90.00
_cell.angle_beta   90.00
_cell.angle_gamma   90.00
#
_symmetry.space_group_name_H-M   'P 1'
#
loop_
_entity.id
_entity.type
_entity.pdbx_description
1 polymer ?
#
loop_
_entity_poly.entity_id
_entity_poly.type
_entity_poly.pdbx_seq_one_letter_code
_entity_poly.pdbx_strand_id
1 'polypeptide(L)'
;MAYEDLLNLLRNYNVALDSHALAEVFEDDEQGRLLAEWAKSHLTTDTLLTKDELISYLAIERNGKADDLAASANLSTTQALTDQELKDAIDELARSTEAINKQTETLRQQQDALSRLLTTGGKIGGARSHLEAKRLYNWDTDRKHLNTAVELLSQGLDYRMAELEQQSQTHDGDVDRLVAEIIRADNKLLSSLQKLGWELDTEEPGETESVGKLREVCARLIKSSVECIRTKLDRTYLETLESYVETSTSGHVAKEEIDALQDELESLYSEVLPVAQMSVEQQWLEPSLRTLSSKNGQSLKRTAEALTYMLKCLDYLLDRIGCTFDRISIFKAHVYAATALLATAKSELSVAVAPPVKRRSTVTSLSSPAQRRPLSMTDATMTPAPLGGSSTTRSRRRSSGGAMYDSPLDHLLGELAIDIPENDDPTTSNTAEVAQAKALYLSKTLSERTRKAADVRRGVQSEFEGTAMSYLTDARKALQLVRDSVLAESPYAEVHLVDPGIESSIIVMAQEVHNVSSRLETAERETAALARVRHAKKEEILSRWGTRV
;
A
#
# COMPACT_ATOMS: atom_id res chain seq x y z
N MET A 1 -80.76 31.57 33.70
CA MET A 1 -80.80 31.68 35.18
C MET A 1 -81.35 30.38 35.72
N ALA A 2 -81.19 30.06 37.01
CA ALA A 2 -81.91 28.93 37.58
C ALA A 2 -83.41 29.28 37.73
N TYR A 3 -84.29 28.30 37.60
CA TYR A 3 -85.75 28.44 37.73
C TYR A 3 -86.17 29.23 39.00
N GLU A 4 -85.46 28.99 40.10
CA GLU A 4 -85.70 29.63 41.40
C GLU A 4 -85.35 31.13 41.41
N ASP A 5 -84.30 31.55 40.68
CA ASP A 5 -83.89 32.96 40.59
C ASP A 5 -84.93 33.80 39.84
N LEU A 6 -85.53 33.21 38.78
CA LEU A 6 -86.55 33.86 37.97
C LEU A 6 -87.86 34.03 38.74
N LEU A 7 -88.27 33.02 39.52
CA LEU A 7 -89.44 33.11 40.39
C LEU A 7 -89.26 34.13 41.51
N ASN A 8 -88.08 34.19 42.14
CA ASN A 8 -87.80 35.18 43.18
C ASN A 8 -87.81 36.62 42.63
N LEU A 9 -87.28 36.82 41.42
CA LEU A 9 -87.26 38.12 40.77
C LEU A 9 -88.69 38.57 40.38
N LEU A 10 -89.51 37.71 39.80
CA LEU A 10 -90.90 38.03 39.46
C LEU A 10 -91.77 38.32 40.70
N ARG A 11 -91.51 37.62 41.81
CA ARG A 11 -92.20 37.88 43.08
C ARG A 11 -91.83 39.23 43.69
N ASN A 12 -90.58 39.67 43.53
CA ASN A 12 -90.11 40.97 44.02
C ASN A 12 -90.75 42.17 43.29
N TYR A 13 -91.15 41.98 42.03
CA TYR A 13 -91.80 43.01 41.20
C TYR A 13 -93.33 42.85 41.09
N ASN A 14 -93.93 42.00 41.93
CA ASN A 14 -95.37 41.85 42.11
C ASN A 14 -96.14 41.48 40.82
N VAL A 15 -95.50 40.69 39.94
CA VAL A 15 -96.14 40.17 38.73
C VAL A 15 -96.80 38.82 39.06
N ALA A 16 -98.11 38.74 38.90
CA ALA A 16 -98.87 37.51 39.13
C ALA A 16 -98.76 36.59 37.91
N LEU A 17 -97.83 35.63 37.95
CA LEU A 17 -97.79 34.52 37.00
C LEU A 17 -98.07 33.18 37.69
N ASP A 18 -98.69 32.27 36.94
CA ASP A 18 -99.06 30.94 37.42
C ASP A 18 -97.81 30.05 37.48
N SER A 19 -97.37 29.72 38.71
CA SER A 19 -96.11 29.02 38.97
C SER A 19 -96.05 27.62 38.35
N HIS A 20 -97.21 27.01 38.06
CA HIS A 20 -97.29 25.68 37.46
C HIS A 20 -96.98 25.70 35.95
N ALA A 21 -97.37 26.77 35.24
CA ALA A 21 -97.12 26.90 33.81
C ALA A 21 -95.63 27.16 33.50
N LEU A 22 -94.92 27.84 34.40
CA LEU A 22 -93.47 28.06 34.26
C LEU A 22 -92.66 26.79 34.54
N ALA A 23 -93.12 25.93 35.45
CA ALA A 23 -92.47 24.64 35.70
C ALA A 23 -92.55 23.74 34.46
N GLU A 24 -93.72 23.69 33.82
CA GLU A 24 -93.98 22.88 32.62
C GLU A 24 -93.11 23.32 31.42
N VAL A 25 -92.86 24.62 31.28
CA VAL A 25 -91.98 25.18 30.23
C VAL A 25 -90.48 24.97 30.52
N PHE A 26 -90.10 24.81 31.78
CA PHE A 26 -88.71 24.48 32.16
C PHE A 26 -88.42 22.97 32.15
N GLU A 27 -89.45 22.11 32.11
CA GLU A 27 -89.26 20.67 31.86
C GLU A 27 -88.90 20.37 30.39
N ASP A 28 -89.26 21.25 29.46
CA ASP A 28 -88.87 21.15 28.05
C ASP A 28 -87.46 21.77 27.84
N ASP A 29 -86.42 20.94 27.67
CA ASP A 29 -84.99 21.31 27.81
C ASP A 29 -84.52 22.37 26.79
N GLU A 30 -85.13 22.42 25.60
CA GLU A 30 -84.82 23.43 24.58
C GLU A 30 -85.49 24.78 24.90
N GLN A 31 -86.75 24.77 25.34
CA GLN A 31 -87.52 25.98 25.62
C GLN A 31 -87.11 26.59 26.98
N GLY A 32 -86.78 25.75 27.96
CA GLY A 32 -86.20 26.16 29.23
C GLY A 32 -84.84 26.85 29.06
N ARG A 33 -83.99 26.38 28.13
CA ARG A 33 -82.73 27.07 27.79
C ARG A 33 -82.97 28.42 27.12
N LEU A 34 -83.86 28.48 26.13
CA LEU A 34 -84.17 29.73 25.43
C LEU A 34 -84.81 30.76 26.38
N LEU A 35 -85.71 30.34 27.25
CA LEU A 35 -86.30 31.19 28.28
C LEU A 35 -85.23 31.64 29.30
N ALA A 36 -84.29 30.76 29.66
CA ALA A 36 -83.20 31.09 30.59
C ALA A 36 -82.15 32.04 29.98
N GLU A 37 -81.93 31.99 28.66
CA GLU A 37 -81.09 32.92 27.91
C GLU A 37 -81.81 34.26 27.71
N TRP A 38 -83.09 34.24 27.33
CA TRP A 38 -83.94 35.44 27.23
C TRP A 38 -84.06 36.16 28.59
N ALA A 39 -84.26 35.41 29.67
CA ALA A 39 -84.32 35.99 31.01
C ALA A 39 -82.98 36.60 31.43
N LYS A 40 -81.85 35.96 31.07
CA LYS A 40 -80.52 36.54 31.33
C LYS A 40 -80.28 37.82 30.52
N SER A 41 -80.78 37.91 29.28
CA SER A 41 -80.57 39.09 28.44
C SER A 41 -81.51 40.25 28.77
N HIS A 42 -82.74 39.97 29.22
CA HIS A 42 -83.78 41.00 29.39
C HIS A 42 -84.17 41.32 30.84
N LEU A 43 -83.84 40.48 31.84
CA LEU A 43 -84.11 40.72 33.26
C LEU A 43 -82.80 41.04 34.01
N THR A 44 -82.04 42.02 33.53
CA THR A 44 -80.82 42.53 34.17
C THR A 44 -81.15 43.74 35.07
N THR A 45 -80.24 44.07 35.99
CA THR A 45 -80.43 45.19 36.95
C THR A 45 -80.68 46.53 36.28
N ASP A 46 -80.27 46.68 35.02
CA ASP A 46 -80.38 47.92 34.25
C ASP A 46 -81.73 48.04 33.52
N THR A 47 -82.47 46.94 33.37
CA THR A 47 -83.79 46.89 32.71
C THR A 47 -84.95 46.82 33.70
N LEU A 48 -84.67 46.62 34.98
CA LEU A 48 -85.66 46.52 36.05
C LEU A 48 -85.67 47.80 36.87
N LEU A 49 -86.81 48.50 36.86
CA LEU A 49 -86.99 49.73 37.63
C LEU A 49 -86.96 49.40 39.13
N THR A 50 -86.00 49.96 39.87
CA THR A 50 -85.93 49.75 41.32
C THR A 50 -87.14 50.38 42.02
N LYS A 51 -87.47 49.93 43.23
CA LYS A 51 -88.66 50.43 43.97
C LYS A 51 -88.59 51.95 44.19
N ASP A 52 -87.39 52.50 44.41
CA ASP A 52 -87.18 53.94 44.58
C ASP A 52 -87.31 54.72 43.26
N GLU A 53 -86.88 54.12 42.13
CA GLU A 53 -87.08 54.69 40.79
C GLU A 53 -88.54 54.64 40.35
N LEU A 54 -89.28 53.58 40.70
CA LEU A 54 -90.72 53.47 40.44
C LEU A 54 -91.52 54.47 41.27
N ILE A 55 -91.15 54.69 42.54
CA ILE A 55 -91.74 55.75 43.37
C ILE A 55 -91.39 57.13 42.79
N SER A 56 -90.16 57.32 42.31
CA SER A 56 -89.74 58.57 41.66
C SER A 56 -90.50 58.80 40.36
N TYR A 57 -90.70 57.77 39.53
CA TYR A 57 -91.47 57.85 38.29
C TYR A 57 -92.94 58.16 38.56
N LEU A 58 -93.58 57.47 39.52
CA LEU A 58 -94.96 57.77 39.94
C LEU A 58 -95.08 59.17 40.58
N ALA A 59 -94.06 59.65 41.28
CA ALA A 59 -94.03 61.02 41.81
C ALA A 59 -93.86 62.06 40.68
N ILE A 60 -93.13 61.75 39.61
CA ILE A 60 -92.95 62.61 38.44
C ILE A 60 -94.23 62.65 37.58
N GLU A 61 -94.90 61.50 37.43
CA GLU A 61 -96.20 61.36 36.75
C GLU A 61 -97.31 62.10 37.53
N ARG A 62 -97.40 61.91 38.84
CA ARG A 62 -98.39 62.58 39.70
C ARG A 62 -98.18 64.10 39.81
N ASN A 63 -96.94 64.57 39.58
CA ASN A 63 -96.60 65.99 39.56
C ASN A 63 -96.70 66.63 38.15
N GLY A 64 -97.15 65.89 37.13
CA GLY A 64 -97.28 66.40 35.74
C GLY A 64 -95.96 66.75 35.06
N LYS A 65 -94.81 66.48 35.70
CA LYS A 65 -93.47 66.79 35.17
C LYS A 65 -92.95 65.71 34.21
N ALA A 66 -93.60 64.56 34.14
CA ALA A 66 -93.33 63.53 33.14
C ALA A 66 -93.62 64.06 31.73
N ASP A 67 -94.75 64.75 31.56
CA ASP A 67 -95.15 65.37 30.30
C ASP A 67 -94.24 66.56 29.95
N ASP A 68 -93.80 67.34 30.94
CA ASP A 68 -92.82 68.42 30.75
C ASP A 68 -91.41 67.88 30.42
N LEU A 69 -91.02 66.71 30.93
CA LEU A 69 -89.75 66.04 30.59
C LEU A 69 -89.80 65.35 29.23
N ALA A 70 -90.94 64.78 28.84
CA ALA A 70 -91.17 64.29 27.49
C ALA A 70 -91.22 65.43 26.46
N ALA A 71 -91.71 66.61 26.84
CA ALA A 71 -91.72 67.81 26.01
C ALA A 71 -90.37 68.57 26.01
N SER A 72 -89.56 68.46 27.07
CA SER A 72 -88.22 69.08 27.17
C SER A 72 -87.07 68.14 26.77
N ALA A 73 -87.34 66.84 26.58
CA ALA A 73 -86.53 65.97 25.76
C ALA A 73 -86.63 66.48 24.32
N ASN A 74 -85.66 67.31 23.95
CA ASN A 74 -85.48 67.79 22.58
C ASN A 74 -85.30 66.58 21.63
N LEU A 75 -86.42 66.05 21.14
CA LEU A 75 -86.52 65.15 19.97
C LEU A 75 -86.07 65.88 18.69
N SER A 76 -85.75 67.17 18.78
CA SER A 76 -85.05 67.98 17.79
C SER A 76 -83.52 67.83 17.84
N THR A 77 -82.95 67.22 18.88
CA THR A 77 -81.51 66.84 18.93
C THR A 77 -81.23 65.46 18.35
N THR A 78 -82.28 64.63 18.16
CA THR A 78 -82.25 63.62 17.11
C THR A 78 -82.57 64.33 15.80
N GLN A 79 -81.53 64.91 15.20
CA GLN A 79 -81.57 65.27 13.79
C GLN A 79 -82.08 64.05 13.04
N ALA A 80 -83.25 64.16 12.40
CA ALA A 80 -83.82 63.10 11.60
C ALA A 80 -82.70 62.63 10.67
N LEU A 81 -82.24 61.38 10.84
CA LEU A 81 -81.19 60.80 10.02
C LEU A 81 -81.61 61.08 8.60
N THR A 82 -80.84 61.91 7.90
CA THR A 82 -81.23 62.26 6.55
C THR A 82 -81.25 60.97 5.74
N ASP A 83 -82.19 60.84 4.80
CA ASP A 83 -82.24 59.66 3.92
C ASP A 83 -80.89 59.40 3.23
N GLN A 84 -80.03 60.43 3.15
CA GLN A 84 -78.66 60.33 2.69
C GLN A 84 -77.70 59.69 3.71
N GLU A 85 -77.75 60.06 4.99
CA GLU A 85 -76.95 59.41 6.05
C GLU A 85 -77.36 57.94 6.25
N LEU A 86 -78.65 57.61 6.10
CA LEU A 86 -79.12 56.21 6.09
C LEU A 86 -78.52 55.43 4.92
N LYS A 87 -78.51 56.02 3.71
CA LYS A 87 -77.90 55.40 2.53
C LYS A 87 -76.39 55.25 2.68
N ASP A 88 -75.71 56.25 3.22
CA ASP A 88 -74.26 56.21 3.43
C ASP A 88 -73.89 55.15 4.47
N ALA A 89 -74.69 55.00 5.55
CA ALA A 89 -74.49 53.94 6.55
C ALA A 89 -74.80 52.54 5.99
N ILE A 90 -75.82 52.39 5.13
CA ILE A 90 -76.11 51.14 4.43
C ILE A 90 -74.98 50.79 3.46
N ASP A 91 -74.47 51.77 2.72
CA ASP A 91 -73.35 51.58 1.79
C ASP A 91 -72.05 51.26 2.54
N GLU A 92 -71.78 51.89 3.68
CA GLU A 92 -70.64 51.59 4.54
C GLU A 92 -70.76 50.19 5.17
N LEU A 93 -71.96 49.80 5.61
CA LEU A 93 -72.23 48.45 6.11
C LEU A 93 -72.14 47.40 5.01
N ALA A 94 -72.60 47.71 3.79
CA ALA A 94 -72.43 46.83 2.63
C ALA A 94 -70.94 46.67 2.28
N ARG A 95 -70.16 47.76 2.30
CA ARG A 95 -68.69 47.72 2.11
C ARG A 95 -68.00 46.93 3.21
N SER A 96 -68.39 47.08 4.47
CA SER A 96 -67.81 46.33 5.59
C SER A 96 -68.18 44.84 5.54
N THR A 97 -69.42 44.53 5.17
CA THR A 97 -69.89 43.15 4.96
C THR A 97 -69.13 42.49 3.80
N GLU A 98 -68.92 43.21 2.69
CA GLU A 98 -68.10 42.73 1.58
C GLU A 98 -66.63 42.54 1.98
N ALA A 99 -66.07 43.44 2.78
CA ALA A 99 -64.72 43.32 3.32
C ALA A 99 -64.58 42.11 4.26
N ILE A 100 -65.56 41.87 5.13
CA ILE A 100 -65.60 40.70 6.01
C ILE A 100 -65.78 39.41 5.19
N ASN A 101 -66.62 39.41 4.15
CA ASN A 101 -66.76 38.27 3.25
C ASN A 101 -65.46 37.96 2.51
N LYS A 102 -64.76 38.98 2.01
CA LYS A 102 -63.42 38.82 1.43
C LYS A 102 -62.43 38.26 2.45
N GLN A 103 -62.43 38.74 3.68
CA GLN A 103 -61.56 38.22 4.74
C GLN A 103 -61.88 36.75 5.08
N THR A 104 -63.15 36.40 5.26
CA THR A 104 -63.56 35.02 5.55
C THR A 104 -63.25 34.08 4.38
N GLU A 105 -63.39 34.53 3.14
CA GLU A 105 -62.97 33.77 1.96
C GLU A 105 -61.45 33.56 1.94
N THR A 106 -60.65 34.59 2.22
CA THR A 106 -59.19 34.44 2.32
C THR A 106 -58.78 33.50 3.46
N LEU A 107 -59.46 33.55 4.60
CA LEU A 107 -59.21 32.63 5.72
C LEU A 107 -59.58 31.19 5.36
N ARG A 108 -60.69 30.96 4.64
CA ARG A 108 -61.04 29.62 4.12
C ARG A 108 -59.98 29.11 3.15
N GLN A 109 -59.51 29.95 2.23
CA GLN A 109 -58.43 29.60 1.31
C GLN A 109 -57.12 29.29 2.07
N GLN A 110 -56.80 30.04 3.12
CA GLN A 110 -55.65 29.76 3.99
C GLN A 110 -55.83 28.46 4.77
N GLN A 111 -57.02 28.18 5.31
CA GLN A 111 -57.33 26.93 6.01
C GLN A 111 -57.20 25.72 5.07
N ASP A 112 -57.70 25.83 3.84
CA ASP A 112 -57.57 24.80 2.81
C ASP A 112 -56.12 24.60 2.37
N ALA A 113 -55.34 25.68 2.26
CA ALA A 113 -53.91 25.59 1.97
C ALA A 113 -53.14 24.90 3.11
N LEU A 114 -53.46 25.22 4.37
CA LEU A 114 -52.85 24.60 5.54
C LEU A 114 -53.24 23.13 5.68
N SER A 115 -54.50 22.75 5.44
CA SER A 115 -54.92 21.35 5.47
C SER A 115 -54.25 20.53 4.37
N ARG A 116 -54.07 21.10 3.17
CA ARG A 116 -53.27 20.50 2.09
C ARG A 116 -51.80 20.37 2.48
N LEU A 117 -51.22 21.37 3.15
CA LEU A 117 -49.83 21.30 3.62
C LEU A 117 -49.64 20.24 4.71
N LEU A 118 -50.57 20.12 5.66
CA LEU A 118 -50.53 19.09 6.69
C LEU A 118 -50.67 17.68 6.11
N THR A 119 -51.59 17.47 5.17
CA THR A 119 -51.78 16.17 4.52
C THR A 119 -50.60 15.79 3.62
N THR A 120 -50.04 16.75 2.88
CA THR A 120 -48.82 16.53 2.09
C THR A 120 -47.60 16.33 2.97
N GLY A 121 -47.47 17.08 4.08
CA GLY A 121 -46.42 16.92 5.08
C GLY A 121 -46.43 15.53 5.72
N GLY A 122 -47.62 15.01 6.07
CA GLY A 122 -47.79 13.64 6.56
C GLY A 122 -47.38 12.59 5.54
N LYS A 123 -47.77 12.76 4.26
CA LYS A 123 -47.36 11.86 3.16
C LYS A 123 -45.86 11.90 2.92
N ILE A 124 -45.25 13.08 2.92
CA ILE A 124 -43.80 13.27 2.76
C ILE A 124 -43.04 12.68 3.96
N GLY A 125 -43.55 12.86 5.18
CA GLY A 125 -43.00 12.26 6.40
C GLY A 125 -43.03 10.73 6.38
N GLY A 126 -44.17 10.15 5.98
CA GLY A 126 -44.30 8.70 5.78
C GLY A 126 -43.37 8.17 4.70
N ALA A 127 -43.27 8.86 3.56
CA ALA A 127 -42.33 8.49 2.49
C ALA A 127 -40.86 8.59 2.93
N ARG A 128 -40.50 9.62 3.70
CA ARG A 128 -39.15 9.78 4.29
C ARG A 128 -38.82 8.66 5.26
N SER A 129 -39.72 8.38 6.22
CA SER A 129 -39.55 7.29 7.19
C SER A 129 -39.40 5.93 6.49
N HIS A 130 -40.21 5.64 5.47
CA HIS A 130 -40.10 4.41 4.68
C HIS A 130 -38.76 4.32 3.93
N LEU A 131 -38.30 5.43 3.34
CA LEU A 131 -36.98 5.47 2.67
C LEU A 131 -35.83 5.27 3.67
N GLU A 132 -35.90 5.86 4.86
CA GLU A 132 -34.92 5.66 5.92
C GLU A 132 -34.91 4.21 6.42
N ALA A 133 -36.07 3.61 6.65
CA ALA A 133 -36.19 2.20 7.03
C ALA A 133 -35.59 1.28 5.96
N LYS A 134 -35.87 1.54 4.67
CA LYS A 134 -35.28 0.79 3.56
C LYS A 134 -33.76 0.95 3.49
N ARG A 135 -33.24 2.17 3.72
CA ARG A 135 -31.79 2.42 3.76
C ARG A 135 -31.12 1.69 4.91
N LEU A 136 -31.71 1.72 6.10
CA LEU A 136 -31.19 1.01 7.27
C LEU A 136 -31.20 -0.50 7.05
N TYR A 137 -32.30 -1.04 6.49
CA TYR A 137 -32.39 -2.45 6.15
C TYR A 137 -31.29 -2.86 5.15
N ASN A 138 -31.14 -2.12 4.05
CA ASN A 138 -30.10 -2.39 3.06
C ASN A 138 -28.70 -2.30 3.68
N TRP A 139 -28.46 -1.28 4.52
CA TRP A 139 -27.18 -1.13 5.20
C TRP A 139 -26.88 -2.29 6.15
N ASP A 140 -27.88 -2.78 6.89
CA ASP A 140 -27.73 -3.94 7.76
C ASP A 140 -27.50 -5.24 6.97
N THR A 141 -28.15 -5.42 5.81
CA THR A 141 -27.88 -6.58 4.94
C THR A 141 -26.48 -6.53 4.35
N ASP A 142 -26.06 -5.36 3.87
CA ASP A 142 -24.72 -5.15 3.31
C ASP A 142 -23.65 -5.36 4.38
N ARG A 143 -23.89 -4.87 5.61
CA ARG A 143 -23.02 -5.09 6.76
C ARG A 143 -22.92 -6.56 7.13
N LYS A 144 -24.03 -7.29 7.18
CA LYS A 144 -24.02 -8.75 7.44
C LYS A 144 -23.27 -9.49 6.33
N HIS A 145 -23.53 -9.15 5.08
CA HIS A 145 -22.84 -9.75 3.93
C HIS A 145 -21.33 -9.50 3.99
N LEU A 146 -20.91 -8.26 4.25
CA LEU A 146 -19.49 -7.92 4.40
C LEU A 146 -18.87 -8.67 5.58
N ASN A 147 -19.57 -8.77 6.71
CA ASN A 147 -19.09 -9.53 7.87
C ASN A 147 -18.90 -11.02 7.53
N THR A 148 -19.85 -11.64 6.84
CA THR A 148 -19.70 -13.04 6.38
C THR A 148 -18.56 -13.20 5.38
N ALA A 149 -18.33 -12.24 4.50
CA ALA A 149 -17.21 -12.27 3.55
C ALA A 149 -15.86 -12.13 4.27
N VAL A 150 -15.78 -11.30 5.29
CA VAL A 150 -14.58 -11.15 6.14
C VAL A 150 -14.30 -12.45 6.90
N GLU A 151 -15.32 -13.06 7.52
CA GLU A 151 -15.18 -14.35 8.22
C GLU A 151 -14.73 -15.48 7.29
N LEU A 152 -15.28 -15.54 6.07
CA LEU A 152 -14.85 -16.53 5.07
C LEU A 152 -13.40 -16.29 4.61
N LEU A 153 -13.03 -15.03 4.38
CA LEU A 153 -11.67 -14.68 3.97
C LEU A 153 -10.67 -14.94 5.10
N SER A 154 -11.03 -14.67 6.35
CA SER A 154 -10.18 -14.94 7.51
C SER A 154 -9.97 -16.44 7.71
N GLN A 155 -11.02 -17.25 7.61
CA GLN A 155 -10.90 -18.71 7.66
C GLN A 155 -10.06 -19.25 6.50
N GLY A 156 -10.22 -18.70 5.29
CA GLY A 156 -9.39 -19.05 4.14
C GLY A 156 -7.92 -18.67 4.32
N LEU A 157 -7.66 -17.53 4.96
CA LEU A 157 -6.32 -17.10 5.33
C LEU A 157 -5.71 -18.03 6.38
N ASP A 158 -6.45 -18.37 7.44
CA ASP A 158 -6.04 -19.31 8.48
C ASP A 158 -5.64 -20.67 7.91
N TYR A 159 -6.46 -21.20 6.99
CA TYR A 159 -6.15 -22.46 6.31
C TYR A 159 -4.82 -22.36 5.53
N ARG A 160 -4.63 -21.28 4.75
CA ARG A 160 -3.38 -21.07 4.00
C ARG A 160 -2.19 -20.85 4.93
N MET A 161 -2.37 -20.20 6.08
CA MET A 161 -1.32 -20.04 7.08
C MET A 161 -0.90 -21.39 7.66
N ALA A 162 -1.87 -22.22 8.03
CA ALA A 162 -1.60 -23.57 8.54
C ALA A 162 -0.92 -24.46 7.49
N GLU A 163 -1.35 -24.37 6.23
CA GLU A 163 -0.72 -25.08 5.11
C GLU A 163 0.73 -24.65 4.89
N LEU A 164 1.01 -23.34 4.86
CA LEU A 164 2.38 -22.81 4.71
C LEU A 164 3.27 -23.19 5.91
N GLU A 165 2.74 -23.17 7.12
CA GLU A 165 3.46 -23.58 8.33
C GLU A 165 3.81 -25.07 8.29
N GLN A 166 2.87 -25.93 7.87
CA GLN A 166 3.10 -27.36 7.67
C GLN A 166 4.12 -27.63 6.55
N GLN A 167 4.00 -26.96 5.40
CA GLN A 167 4.94 -27.09 4.29
C GLN A 167 6.36 -26.69 4.71
N SER A 168 6.51 -25.60 5.46
CA SER A 168 7.81 -25.17 5.99
C SER A 168 8.46 -26.24 6.86
N GLN A 169 7.70 -26.88 7.76
CA GLN A 169 8.22 -27.94 8.63
C GLN A 169 8.62 -29.19 7.84
N THR A 170 7.82 -29.59 6.84
CA THR A 170 8.15 -30.74 5.99
C THR A 170 9.39 -30.50 5.15
N HIS A 171 9.51 -29.31 4.56
CA HIS A 171 10.65 -28.98 3.71
C HIS A 171 11.96 -28.85 4.49
N ASP A 172 11.93 -28.39 5.75
CA ASP A 172 13.13 -28.33 6.60
C ASP A 172 13.71 -29.73 6.86
N GLY A 173 12.84 -30.70 7.20
CA GLY A 173 13.26 -32.09 7.39
C GLY A 173 13.77 -32.76 6.11
N ASP A 174 13.19 -32.44 4.95
CA ASP A 174 13.66 -32.94 3.65
C ASP A 174 15.03 -32.34 3.27
N VAL A 175 15.25 -31.05 3.54
CA VAL A 175 16.55 -30.40 3.32
C VAL A 175 17.63 -31.04 4.20
N ASP A 176 17.35 -31.27 5.48
CA ASP A 176 18.30 -31.94 6.38
C ASP A 176 18.67 -33.35 5.89
N ARG A 177 17.69 -34.11 5.39
CA ARG A 177 17.93 -35.43 4.80
C ARG A 177 18.81 -35.35 3.56
N LEU A 178 18.51 -34.43 2.63
CA LEU A 178 19.31 -34.23 1.42
C LEU A 178 20.74 -33.80 1.74
N VAL A 179 20.93 -32.90 2.71
CA VAL A 179 22.26 -32.48 3.17
C VAL A 179 23.02 -33.65 3.78
N ALA A 180 22.36 -34.46 4.62
CA ALA A 180 22.98 -35.65 5.20
C ALA A 180 23.37 -36.69 4.13
N GLU A 181 22.56 -36.87 3.08
CA GLU A 181 22.88 -37.74 1.95
C GLU A 181 24.08 -37.25 1.14
N ILE A 182 24.13 -35.94 0.86
CA ILE A 182 25.24 -35.28 0.17
C ILE A 182 26.54 -35.46 0.98
N ILE A 183 26.53 -35.08 2.26
CA ILE A 183 27.72 -35.22 3.13
C ILE A 183 28.15 -36.69 3.23
N ARG A 184 27.20 -37.64 3.28
CA ARG A 184 27.53 -39.08 3.29
C ARG A 184 28.19 -39.51 1.98
N ALA A 185 27.74 -39.01 0.83
CA ALA A 185 28.38 -39.29 -0.46
C ALA A 185 29.78 -38.68 -0.54
N ASP A 186 29.98 -37.48 0.01
CA ASP A 186 31.29 -36.81 0.04
C ASP A 186 32.28 -37.53 0.95
N ASN A 187 31.83 -37.99 2.12
CA ASN A 187 32.65 -38.82 3.01
C ASN A 187 33.07 -40.14 2.35
N LYS A 188 32.22 -40.74 1.51
CA LYS A 188 32.60 -41.94 0.73
C LYS A 188 33.71 -41.60 -0.27
N LEU A 189 33.63 -40.47 -0.97
CA LEU A 189 34.67 -40.02 -1.89
C LEU A 189 35.98 -39.69 -1.15
N LEU A 190 35.91 -39.02 0.00
CA LEU A 190 37.09 -38.75 0.83
C LEU A 190 37.73 -40.04 1.33
N SER A 191 36.92 -41.05 1.69
CA SER A 191 37.45 -42.35 2.10
C SER A 191 38.14 -43.11 0.95
N SER A 192 37.68 -42.97 -0.30
CA SER A 192 38.36 -43.57 -1.45
C SER A 192 39.63 -42.80 -1.81
N LEU A 193 39.62 -41.48 -1.66
CA LEU A 193 40.81 -40.64 -1.82
C LEU A 193 41.88 -40.96 -0.76
N GLN A 194 41.48 -41.20 0.48
CA GLN A 194 42.38 -41.67 1.54
C GLN A 194 43.00 -43.02 1.18
N LYS A 195 42.23 -43.99 0.69
CA LYS A 195 42.77 -45.29 0.24
C LYS A 195 43.79 -45.12 -0.90
N LEU A 196 43.48 -44.29 -1.88
CA LEU A 196 44.40 -43.97 -2.97
C LEU A 196 45.69 -43.31 -2.45
N GLY A 197 45.56 -42.43 -1.44
CA GLY A 197 46.72 -41.84 -0.76
C GLY A 197 47.60 -42.91 -0.10
N TRP A 198 47.02 -43.91 0.55
CA TRP A 198 47.78 -45.01 1.17
C TRP A 198 48.46 -45.89 0.12
N GLU A 199 47.83 -46.11 -1.04
CA GLU A 199 48.43 -46.82 -2.18
C GLU A 199 49.58 -46.03 -2.83
N LEU A 200 49.58 -44.71 -2.70
CA LEU A 200 50.65 -43.84 -3.19
C LEU A 200 51.82 -43.74 -2.20
N ASP A 201 51.53 -43.71 -0.91
CA ASP A 201 52.51 -43.54 0.19
C ASP A 201 53.33 -44.83 0.43
N THR A 202 52.89 -45.96 -0.12
CA THR A 202 53.74 -47.15 -0.29
C THR A 202 54.77 -46.91 -1.40
N GLU A 203 55.62 -45.89 -1.26
CA GLU A 203 56.90 -45.87 -1.96
C GLU A 203 57.67 -47.10 -1.48
N GLU A 204 58.03 -48.02 -2.37
CA GLU A 204 58.81 -49.21 -2.02
C GLU A 204 60.16 -48.74 -1.43
N PRO A 205 60.42 -48.85 -0.10
CA PRO A 205 61.74 -48.52 0.46
C PRO A 205 62.82 -49.45 -0.11
N GLY A 206 62.41 -50.53 -0.78
CA GLY A 206 63.26 -51.43 -1.54
C GLY A 206 63.97 -50.79 -2.71
N GLU A 207 63.50 -49.68 -3.30
CA GLU A 207 64.17 -49.09 -4.47
C GLU A 207 65.52 -48.46 -4.12
N THR A 208 65.59 -47.67 -3.04
CA THR A 208 66.86 -47.06 -2.59
C THR A 208 67.84 -48.11 -2.04
N GLU A 209 67.34 -49.08 -1.29
CA GLU A 209 68.13 -50.23 -0.85
C GLU A 209 68.60 -51.11 -2.02
N SER A 210 67.80 -51.25 -3.07
CA SER A 210 68.16 -52.07 -4.25
C SER A 210 69.27 -51.42 -5.07
N VAL A 211 69.34 -50.08 -5.15
CA VAL A 211 70.48 -49.37 -5.75
C VAL A 211 71.76 -49.62 -4.94
N GLY A 212 71.66 -49.58 -3.60
CA GLY A 212 72.78 -49.89 -2.71
C GLY A 212 73.29 -51.33 -2.89
N LYS A 213 72.37 -52.31 -2.85
CA LYS A 213 72.64 -53.74 -3.06
C LYS A 213 73.21 -54.00 -4.46
N LEU A 214 72.71 -53.33 -5.50
CA LEU A 214 73.21 -53.43 -6.87
C LEU A 214 74.67 -52.97 -6.98
N ARG A 215 75.00 -51.80 -6.41
CA ARG A 215 76.37 -51.28 -6.39
C ARG A 215 77.32 -52.21 -5.64
N GLU A 216 76.86 -52.77 -4.52
CA GLU A 216 77.65 -53.73 -3.72
C GLU A 216 77.91 -55.04 -4.48
N VAL A 217 76.91 -55.58 -5.18
CA VAL A 217 77.06 -56.78 -6.01
C VAL A 217 77.97 -56.52 -7.20
N CYS A 218 77.87 -55.35 -7.84
CA CYS A 218 78.78 -54.97 -8.93
C CYS A 218 80.23 -54.83 -8.43
N ALA A 219 80.44 -54.23 -7.25
CA ALA A 219 81.78 -54.16 -6.64
C ALA A 219 82.36 -55.55 -6.34
N ARG A 220 81.52 -56.47 -5.84
CA ARG A 220 81.91 -57.88 -5.64
C ARG A 220 82.24 -58.60 -6.95
N LEU A 221 81.49 -58.33 -8.02
CA LEU A 221 81.74 -58.88 -9.34
C LEU A 221 83.04 -58.35 -9.97
N ILE A 222 83.31 -57.05 -9.82
CA ILE A 222 84.59 -56.45 -10.25
C ILE A 222 85.74 -57.16 -9.53
N LYS A 223 85.67 -57.27 -8.19
CA LYS A 223 86.69 -57.94 -7.39
C LYS A 223 86.94 -59.39 -7.85
N SER A 224 85.88 -60.19 -8.00
CA SER A 224 86.02 -61.59 -8.41
C SER A 224 86.50 -61.75 -9.86
N SER A 225 86.12 -60.84 -10.75
CA SER A 225 86.60 -60.84 -12.14
C SER A 225 88.08 -60.51 -12.25
N VAL A 226 88.56 -59.52 -11.49
CA VAL A 226 90.00 -59.17 -11.42
C VAL A 226 90.81 -60.32 -10.84
N GLU A 227 90.34 -60.93 -9.75
CA GLU A 227 90.99 -62.11 -9.15
C GLU A 227 91.02 -63.30 -10.13
N CYS A 228 89.92 -63.53 -10.86
CA CYS A 228 89.84 -64.60 -11.87
C CYS A 228 90.76 -64.35 -13.08
N ILE A 229 90.84 -63.12 -13.57
CA ILE A 229 91.74 -62.77 -14.68
C ILE A 229 93.19 -62.89 -14.24
N ARG A 230 93.54 -62.41 -13.03
CA ARG A 230 94.89 -62.55 -12.48
C ARG A 230 95.32 -64.00 -12.31
N THR A 231 94.46 -64.82 -11.69
CA THR A 231 94.76 -66.25 -11.51
C THR A 231 94.85 -67.02 -12.84
N LYS A 232 94.08 -66.64 -13.86
CA LYS A 232 94.23 -67.18 -15.22
C LYS A 232 95.55 -66.77 -15.87
N LEU A 233 95.94 -65.50 -15.71
CA LEU A 233 97.21 -64.97 -16.21
C LEU A 233 98.41 -65.66 -15.56
N ASP A 234 98.40 -65.76 -14.23
CA ASP A 234 99.40 -66.50 -13.46
C ASP A 234 99.49 -67.96 -13.93
N ARG A 235 98.34 -68.62 -14.14
CA ARG A 235 98.29 -69.98 -14.66
C ARG A 235 98.92 -70.08 -16.05
N THR A 236 98.52 -69.22 -17.00
CA THR A 236 99.07 -69.26 -18.36
C THR A 236 100.55 -68.89 -18.40
N TYR A 237 101.00 -67.99 -17.53
CA TYR A 237 102.41 -67.65 -17.38
C TYR A 237 103.23 -68.85 -16.86
N LEU A 238 102.73 -69.55 -15.84
CA LEU A 238 103.39 -70.75 -15.33
C LEU A 238 103.36 -71.91 -16.36
N GLU A 239 102.26 -72.12 -17.08
CA GLU A 239 102.17 -73.13 -18.15
C GLU A 239 103.09 -72.82 -19.34
N THR A 240 103.25 -71.54 -19.69
CA THR A 240 104.19 -71.12 -20.75
C THR A 240 105.64 -71.25 -20.29
N LEU A 241 105.96 -70.94 -19.03
CA LEU A 241 107.27 -71.22 -18.45
C LEU A 241 107.59 -72.72 -18.43
N GLU A 242 106.63 -73.57 -18.02
CA GLU A 242 106.82 -75.03 -17.98
C GLU A 242 107.07 -75.61 -19.39
N SER A 243 106.25 -75.23 -20.37
CA SER A 243 106.44 -75.64 -21.77
C SER A 243 107.72 -75.08 -22.40
N TYR A 244 108.16 -73.89 -22.00
CA TYR A 244 109.42 -73.30 -22.45
C TYR A 244 110.65 -73.99 -21.84
N VAL A 245 110.58 -74.41 -20.58
CA VAL A 245 111.64 -75.19 -19.89
C VAL A 245 111.78 -76.59 -20.51
N GLU A 246 110.69 -77.21 -20.96
CA GLU A 246 110.73 -78.52 -21.63
C GLU A 246 111.34 -78.47 -23.04
N THR A 247 111.35 -77.29 -23.70
CA THR A 247 111.72 -77.16 -25.13
C THR A 247 113.12 -76.55 -25.37
N SER A 248 113.72 -75.87 -24.38
CA SER A 248 114.87 -74.97 -24.61
C SER A 248 116.23 -75.52 -24.17
N THR A 249 117.21 -75.60 -25.09
CA THR A 249 118.63 -75.97 -24.82
C THR A 249 119.63 -74.80 -24.89
N SER A 250 119.16 -73.54 -25.04
CA SER A 250 119.99 -72.34 -25.11
C SER A 250 119.58 -71.28 -24.08
N GLY A 251 120.28 -71.22 -22.94
CA GLY A 251 119.81 -70.54 -21.72
C GLY A 251 120.05 -69.03 -21.57
N HIS A 252 120.55 -68.30 -22.59
CA HIS A 252 120.91 -66.87 -22.42
C HIS A 252 120.01 -65.88 -23.16
N VAL A 253 119.47 -66.23 -24.34
CA VAL A 253 118.46 -65.40 -25.05
C VAL A 253 117.09 -65.50 -24.37
N ALA A 254 116.84 -66.64 -23.72
CA ALA A 254 115.63 -66.96 -22.96
C ALA A 254 115.33 -66.02 -21.78
N LYS A 255 116.34 -65.51 -21.08
CA LYS A 255 116.11 -64.70 -19.87
C LYS A 255 115.61 -63.30 -20.19
N GLU A 256 116.15 -62.67 -21.23
CA GLU A 256 115.71 -61.33 -21.66
C GLU A 256 114.26 -61.36 -22.18
N GLU A 257 113.86 -62.45 -22.86
CA GLU A 257 112.47 -62.66 -23.29
C GLU A 257 111.52 -62.90 -22.10
N ILE A 258 111.96 -63.63 -21.08
CA ILE A 258 111.18 -63.86 -19.84
C ILE A 258 111.02 -62.56 -19.05
N ASP A 259 112.08 -61.76 -18.92
CA ASP A 259 112.04 -60.48 -18.21
C ASP A 259 111.14 -59.47 -18.94
N ALA A 260 111.19 -59.43 -20.28
CA ALA A 260 110.28 -58.61 -21.08
C ALA A 260 108.81 -59.05 -20.95
N LEU A 261 108.54 -60.37 -20.96
CA LEU A 261 107.21 -60.92 -20.72
C LEU A 261 106.69 -60.63 -19.30
N GLN A 262 107.59 -60.60 -18.31
CA GLN A 262 107.24 -60.23 -16.94
C GLN A 262 106.87 -58.74 -16.83
N ASP A 263 107.61 -57.85 -17.49
CA ASP A 263 107.28 -56.42 -17.54
C ASP A 263 105.93 -56.18 -18.26
N GLU A 264 105.66 -56.92 -19.33
CA GLU A 264 104.36 -56.90 -20.02
C GLU A 264 103.22 -57.44 -19.12
N LEU A 265 103.49 -58.48 -18.32
CA LEU A 265 102.55 -59.04 -17.34
C LEU A 265 102.19 -58.02 -16.26
N GLU A 266 103.20 -57.34 -15.71
CA GLU A 266 103.02 -56.29 -14.69
C GLU A 266 102.26 -55.08 -15.25
N SER A 267 102.56 -54.69 -16.49
CA SER A 267 101.78 -53.68 -17.23
C SER A 267 100.31 -54.12 -17.37
N LEU A 268 100.06 -55.36 -17.79
CA LEU A 268 98.71 -55.89 -17.95
C LEU A 268 97.97 -55.92 -16.60
N TYR A 269 98.63 -56.27 -15.49
CA TYR A 269 98.00 -56.26 -14.15
C TYR A 269 97.51 -54.89 -13.69
N SER A 270 98.15 -53.82 -14.15
CA SER A 270 97.70 -52.45 -13.90
C SER A 270 96.43 -52.10 -14.69
N GLU A 271 96.23 -52.70 -15.86
CA GLU A 271 95.09 -52.47 -16.75
C GLU A 271 93.87 -53.36 -16.44
N VAL A 272 94.07 -54.54 -15.86
CA VAL A 272 92.97 -55.49 -15.54
C VAL A 272 91.88 -54.84 -14.68
N LEU A 273 92.24 -54.05 -13.66
CA LEU A 273 91.26 -53.44 -12.75
C LEU A 273 90.41 -52.36 -13.45
N PRO A 274 90.99 -51.33 -14.11
CA PRO A 274 90.23 -50.36 -14.90
C PRO A 274 89.31 -50.98 -15.95
N VAL A 275 89.79 -52.00 -16.68
CA VAL A 275 88.99 -52.67 -17.72
C VAL A 275 87.86 -53.49 -17.12
N ALA A 276 88.11 -54.22 -16.02
CA ALA A 276 87.08 -54.96 -15.30
C ALA A 276 86.00 -54.02 -14.75
N GLN A 277 86.40 -52.89 -14.16
CA GLN A 277 85.48 -51.86 -13.69
C GLN A 277 84.60 -51.33 -14.83
N MET A 278 85.21 -50.88 -15.93
CA MET A 278 84.47 -50.36 -17.08
C MET A 278 83.52 -51.39 -17.68
N SER A 279 83.94 -52.66 -17.79
CA SER A 279 83.10 -53.73 -18.35
C SER A 279 81.88 -54.04 -17.48
N VAL A 280 82.05 -54.10 -16.15
CA VAL A 280 80.94 -54.37 -15.22
C VAL A 280 80.00 -53.18 -15.14
N GLU A 281 80.54 -51.97 -15.12
CA GLU A 281 79.74 -50.73 -15.13
C GLU A 281 78.88 -50.65 -16.39
N GLN A 282 79.45 -50.93 -17.56
CA GLN A 282 78.75 -50.81 -18.84
C GLN A 282 77.76 -51.96 -19.10
N GLN A 283 78.08 -53.20 -18.69
CA GLN A 283 77.21 -54.35 -18.92
C GLN A 283 76.07 -54.47 -17.90
N TRP A 284 76.31 -54.12 -16.64
CA TRP A 284 75.39 -54.46 -15.54
C TRP A 284 74.91 -53.25 -14.77
N LEU A 285 75.80 -52.32 -14.38
CA LEU A 285 75.43 -51.20 -13.53
C LEU A 285 74.56 -50.19 -14.26
N GLU A 286 75.01 -49.68 -15.42
CA GLU A 286 74.29 -48.67 -16.19
C GLU A 286 72.91 -49.15 -16.67
N PRO A 287 72.75 -50.35 -17.27
CA PRO A 287 71.43 -50.83 -17.69
C PRO A 287 70.48 -51.02 -16.51
N SER A 288 70.98 -51.51 -15.36
CA SER A 288 70.18 -51.68 -14.16
C SER A 288 69.75 -50.33 -13.55
N LEU A 289 70.64 -49.33 -13.55
CA LEU A 289 70.30 -47.97 -13.13
C LEU A 289 69.30 -47.31 -14.08
N ARG A 290 69.43 -47.49 -15.40
CA ARG A 290 68.45 -46.97 -16.38
C ARG A 290 67.08 -47.63 -16.20
N THR A 291 67.03 -48.93 -15.98
CA THR A 291 65.75 -49.62 -15.73
C THR A 291 65.12 -49.18 -14.40
N LEU A 292 65.90 -49.01 -13.34
CA LEU A 292 65.43 -48.50 -12.06
C LEU A 292 64.96 -47.04 -12.16
N SER A 293 65.71 -46.18 -12.86
CA SER A 293 65.30 -44.80 -13.15
C SER A 293 64.02 -44.75 -13.99
N SER A 294 63.85 -45.66 -14.96
CA SER A 294 62.62 -45.73 -15.76
C SER A 294 61.41 -46.17 -14.94
N LYS A 295 61.60 -47.09 -13.98
CA LYS A 295 60.56 -47.51 -13.03
C LYS A 295 60.18 -46.38 -12.08
N ASN A 296 61.16 -45.68 -11.51
CA ASN A 296 60.93 -44.48 -10.70
C ASN A 296 60.24 -43.36 -11.50
N GLY A 297 60.60 -43.19 -12.77
CA GLY A 297 59.90 -42.26 -13.67
C GLY A 297 58.44 -42.67 -13.94
N GLN A 298 58.13 -43.96 -13.96
CA GLN A 298 56.76 -44.46 -14.09
C GLN A 298 55.96 -44.37 -12.79
N SER A 299 56.56 -44.65 -11.63
CA SER A 299 55.92 -44.45 -10.33
C SER A 299 55.60 -42.97 -10.12
N LEU A 300 56.53 -42.06 -10.41
CA LEU A 300 56.32 -40.61 -10.31
C LEU A 300 55.23 -40.11 -11.27
N LYS A 301 55.11 -40.69 -12.47
CA LYS A 301 53.98 -40.39 -13.36
C LYS A 301 52.64 -40.87 -12.79
N ARG A 302 52.59 -42.07 -12.23
CA ARG A 302 51.37 -42.59 -11.56
C ARG A 302 51.01 -41.74 -10.34
N THR A 303 52.00 -41.30 -9.56
CA THR A 303 51.74 -40.43 -8.40
C THR A 303 51.26 -39.05 -8.85
N ALA A 304 51.85 -38.47 -9.89
CA ALA A 304 51.38 -37.22 -10.47
C ALA A 304 49.95 -37.33 -11.02
N GLU A 305 49.63 -38.39 -11.76
CA GLU A 305 48.27 -38.64 -12.27
C GLU A 305 47.27 -38.82 -11.11
N ALA A 306 47.62 -39.60 -10.09
CA ALA A 306 46.80 -39.77 -8.89
C ALA A 306 46.60 -38.44 -8.14
N LEU A 307 47.64 -37.61 -7.99
CA LEU A 307 47.54 -36.28 -7.38
C LEU A 307 46.63 -35.35 -8.18
N THR A 308 46.73 -35.35 -9.51
CA THR A 308 45.81 -34.55 -10.35
C THR A 308 44.36 -35.04 -10.24
N TYR A 309 44.15 -36.35 -10.09
CA TYR A 309 42.82 -36.91 -9.83
C TYR A 309 42.30 -36.48 -8.44
N MET A 310 43.14 -36.58 -7.41
CA MET A 310 42.78 -36.14 -6.05
C MET A 310 42.42 -34.65 -6.02
N LEU A 311 43.19 -33.81 -6.70
CA LEU A 311 42.91 -32.38 -6.79
C LEU A 311 41.58 -32.10 -7.50
N LYS A 312 41.30 -32.78 -8.62
CA LYS A 312 39.99 -32.68 -9.30
C LYS A 312 38.82 -33.14 -8.42
N CYS A 313 39.01 -34.20 -7.63
CA CYS A 313 37.99 -34.64 -6.67
C CYS A 313 37.75 -33.61 -5.57
N LEU A 314 38.81 -32.98 -5.06
CA LEU A 314 38.69 -31.93 -4.05
C LEU A 314 38.02 -30.67 -4.62
N ASP A 315 38.36 -30.26 -5.84
CA ASP A 315 37.68 -29.16 -6.54
C ASP A 315 36.19 -29.46 -6.74
N TYR A 316 35.87 -30.68 -7.17
CA TYR A 316 34.48 -31.13 -7.28
C TYR A 316 33.72 -31.08 -5.95
N LEU A 317 34.37 -31.48 -4.85
CA LEU A 317 33.77 -31.39 -3.51
C LEU A 317 33.54 -29.94 -3.10
N LEU A 318 34.49 -29.04 -3.36
CA LEU A 318 34.35 -27.61 -3.07
C LEU A 318 33.22 -26.97 -3.88
N ASP A 319 33.18 -27.20 -5.19
CA ASP A 319 32.12 -26.68 -6.07
C ASP A 319 30.75 -27.19 -5.63
N ARG A 320 30.66 -28.49 -5.31
CA ARG A 320 29.41 -29.10 -4.87
C ARG A 320 28.95 -28.56 -3.52
N ILE A 321 29.85 -28.37 -2.55
CA ILE A 321 29.52 -27.74 -1.26
C ILE A 321 29.12 -26.28 -1.45
N GLY A 322 29.77 -25.53 -2.35
CA GLY A 322 29.37 -24.17 -2.70
C GLY A 322 27.95 -24.12 -3.28
N CYS A 323 27.66 -24.97 -4.26
CA CYS A 323 26.32 -25.07 -4.86
C CYS A 323 25.23 -25.45 -3.84
N THR A 324 25.52 -26.37 -2.93
CA THR A 324 24.55 -26.78 -1.91
C THR A 324 24.34 -25.69 -0.87
N PHE A 325 25.41 -25.00 -0.46
CA PHE A 325 25.33 -23.85 0.43
C PHE A 325 24.45 -22.74 -0.15
N ASP A 326 24.68 -22.34 -1.41
CA ASP A 326 23.88 -21.30 -2.06
C ASP A 326 22.41 -21.69 -2.14
N ARG A 327 22.11 -22.96 -2.48
CA ARG A 327 20.73 -23.45 -2.54
C ARG A 327 20.06 -23.47 -1.17
N ILE A 328 20.77 -23.86 -0.11
CA ILE A 328 20.25 -23.84 1.27
C ILE A 328 20.07 -22.41 1.76
N SER A 329 20.97 -21.49 1.41
CA SER A 329 20.87 -20.07 1.74
C SER A 329 19.60 -19.46 1.13
N ILE A 330 19.36 -19.70 -0.16
CA ILE A 330 18.13 -19.27 -0.86
C ILE A 330 16.90 -19.89 -0.20
N PHE A 331 16.93 -21.20 0.08
CA PHE A 331 15.83 -21.88 0.75
C PHE A 331 15.54 -21.28 2.14
N LYS A 332 16.56 -21.03 2.96
CA LYS A 332 16.40 -20.38 4.27
C LYS A 332 15.86 -18.96 4.16
N ALA A 333 16.27 -18.21 3.14
CA ALA A 333 15.70 -16.89 2.87
C ALA A 333 14.21 -16.98 2.52
N HIS A 334 13.78 -17.99 1.76
CA HIS A 334 12.36 -18.24 1.48
C HIS A 334 11.59 -18.62 2.74
N VAL A 335 12.12 -19.50 3.59
CA VAL A 335 11.50 -19.87 4.87
C VAL A 335 11.39 -18.65 5.80
N TYR A 336 12.43 -17.82 5.87
CA TYR A 336 12.38 -16.59 6.67
C TYR A 336 11.33 -15.60 6.13
N ALA A 337 11.25 -15.42 4.82
CA ALA A 337 10.22 -14.59 4.21
C ALA A 337 8.81 -15.15 4.46
N ALA A 338 8.62 -16.46 4.34
CA ALA A 338 7.34 -17.12 4.60
C ALA A 338 6.92 -16.98 6.07
N THR A 339 7.84 -17.19 7.01
CA THR A 339 7.58 -17.03 8.45
C THR A 339 7.30 -15.57 8.83
N ALA A 340 7.99 -14.60 8.22
CA ALA A 340 7.68 -13.18 8.38
C ALA A 340 6.27 -12.83 7.85
N LEU A 341 5.91 -13.34 6.68
CA LEU A 341 4.55 -13.17 6.13
C LEU A 341 3.50 -13.81 7.04
N LEU A 342 3.75 -15.02 7.55
CA LEU A 342 2.88 -15.67 8.53
C LEU A 342 2.74 -14.84 9.81
N ALA A 343 3.83 -14.26 10.32
CA ALA A 343 3.78 -13.40 11.50
C ALA A 343 2.95 -12.13 11.26
N THR A 344 3.14 -11.47 10.10
CA THR A 344 2.33 -10.29 9.73
C THR A 344 0.86 -10.65 9.52
N ALA A 345 0.56 -11.80 8.90
CA ALA A 345 -0.80 -12.25 8.70
C ALA A 345 -1.49 -12.60 10.02
N LYS A 346 -0.79 -13.27 10.95
CA LYS A 346 -1.27 -13.54 12.31
C LYS A 346 -1.51 -12.23 13.08
N SER A 347 -0.63 -11.23 12.93
CA SER A 347 -0.83 -9.92 13.58
C SER A 347 -2.05 -9.18 13.01
N GLU A 348 -2.22 -9.15 11.69
CA GLU A 348 -3.38 -8.51 11.04
C GLU A 348 -4.69 -9.20 11.42
N LEU A 349 -4.70 -10.54 11.52
CA LEU A 349 -5.87 -11.29 11.96
C LEU A 349 -6.21 -11.05 13.44
N SER A 350 -5.20 -10.80 14.28
CA SER A 350 -5.38 -10.50 15.71
C SER A 350 -5.92 -9.10 15.98
N VAL A 351 -5.83 -8.18 15.00
CA VAL A 351 -6.44 -6.85 15.08
C VAL A 351 -7.95 -7.03 14.90
N ALA A 352 -8.64 -7.19 16.02
CA ALA A 352 -10.09 -7.17 16.03
C ALA A 352 -10.60 -5.85 15.42
N VAL A 353 -11.44 -5.94 14.38
CA VAL A 353 -12.20 -4.80 13.86
C VAL A 353 -12.97 -4.21 15.03
N ALA A 354 -12.51 -3.05 15.52
CA ALA A 354 -13.11 -2.38 16.66
C ALA A 354 -14.62 -2.25 16.40
N PRO A 355 -15.49 -2.69 17.33
CA PRO A 355 -16.91 -2.55 17.14
C PRO A 355 -17.23 -1.06 16.96
N PRO A 356 -18.14 -0.70 16.04
CA PRO A 356 -18.47 0.70 15.83
C PRO A 356 -18.96 1.27 17.15
N VAL A 357 -18.24 2.29 17.64
CA VAL A 357 -18.66 3.08 18.80
C VAL A 357 -20.11 3.46 18.56
N LYS A 358 -21.03 2.93 19.39
CA LYS A 358 -22.44 3.28 19.35
C LYS A 358 -22.54 4.78 19.58
N ARG A 359 -22.55 5.58 18.50
CA ARG A 359 -22.86 7.00 18.58
C ARG A 359 -24.27 7.06 19.14
N ARG A 360 -24.35 7.49 20.40
CA ARG A 360 -25.58 7.75 21.12
C ARG A 360 -26.40 8.67 20.22
N SER A 361 -27.53 8.16 19.73
CA SER A 361 -28.53 8.94 19.01
C SER A 361 -29.06 10.01 19.97
N THR A 362 -28.46 11.19 19.95
CA THR A 362 -29.09 12.41 20.45
C THR A 362 -29.90 12.98 19.29
N VAL A 363 -31.16 12.56 19.22
CA VAL A 363 -32.20 13.28 18.47
C VAL A 363 -32.32 14.67 19.11
N THR A 364 -31.63 15.65 18.52
CA THR A 364 -31.95 17.06 18.69
C THR A 364 -32.01 17.67 17.30
N SER A 365 -33.23 17.99 16.91
CA SER A 365 -33.59 18.80 15.76
C SER A 365 -32.87 20.15 15.83
N LEU A 366 -31.78 20.31 15.07
CA LEU A 366 -31.26 21.61 14.67
C LEU A 366 -30.82 21.51 13.20
N SER A 367 -31.69 22.06 12.36
CA SER A 367 -31.44 22.82 11.14
C SER A 367 -30.04 22.72 10.53
N SER A 368 -29.97 22.19 9.31
CA SER A 368 -28.80 22.21 8.44
C SER A 368 -28.26 23.64 8.21
N PRO A 369 -26.93 23.87 8.23
CA PRO A 369 -26.34 25.01 7.56
C PRO A 369 -26.22 24.68 6.08
N ALA A 370 -27.00 25.37 5.26
CA ALA A 370 -26.81 25.40 3.81
C ALA A 370 -25.43 25.98 3.49
N GLN A 371 -24.48 25.13 3.12
CA GLN A 371 -23.24 25.56 2.48
C GLN A 371 -23.59 26.18 1.13
N ARG A 372 -23.57 27.52 1.09
CA ARG A 372 -23.58 28.29 -0.15
C ARG A 372 -22.25 28.05 -0.88
N ARG A 373 -22.29 27.28 -1.96
CA ARG A 373 -21.29 27.36 -3.04
C ARG A 373 -21.36 28.76 -3.66
N PRO A 374 -20.26 29.53 -3.77
CA PRO A 374 -20.23 30.66 -4.67
C PRO A 374 -20.05 30.15 -6.10
N LEU A 375 -21.05 30.41 -6.94
CA LEU A 375 -20.89 30.38 -8.39
C LEU A 375 -20.06 31.62 -8.76
N SER A 376 -18.81 31.41 -9.15
CA SER A 376 -18.02 32.45 -9.83
C SER A 376 -18.24 32.30 -11.34
N MET A 377 -18.92 33.29 -11.90
CA MET A 377 -18.94 33.60 -13.31
C MET A 377 -17.65 34.35 -13.64
N THR A 378 -16.76 33.78 -14.44
CA THR A 378 -15.86 34.54 -15.32
C THR A 378 -15.60 33.76 -16.60
N ASP A 379 -15.64 34.53 -17.68
CA ASP A 379 -15.66 34.19 -19.09
C ASP A 379 -14.39 33.51 -19.64
N ALA A 380 -14.63 32.76 -20.73
CA ALA A 380 -13.82 32.58 -21.94
C ALA A 380 -12.39 32.03 -21.86
N THR A 381 -12.22 30.77 -22.31
CA THR A 381 -11.32 30.35 -23.41
C THR A 381 -11.58 28.87 -23.72
N MET A 382 -12.40 28.55 -24.73
CA MET A 382 -11.98 28.14 -26.08
C MET A 382 -10.76 27.21 -26.12
N THR A 383 -10.94 25.87 -26.15
CA THR A 383 -10.55 24.92 -27.23
C THR A 383 -10.84 23.45 -26.84
N PRO A 384 -10.90 22.48 -27.79
CA PRO A 384 -12.12 21.71 -28.02
C PRO A 384 -12.04 20.24 -27.58
N ALA A 385 -13.21 19.63 -27.46
CA ALA A 385 -13.37 18.17 -27.45
C ALA A 385 -13.04 17.58 -28.84
N PRO A 386 -12.39 16.40 -28.93
CA PRO A 386 -12.47 15.59 -30.12
C PRO A 386 -13.68 14.65 -30.01
N LEU A 387 -14.68 14.91 -30.85
CA LEU A 387 -15.52 13.86 -31.42
C LEU A 387 -14.67 12.99 -32.35
N GLY A 388 -14.97 11.70 -32.39
CA GLY A 388 -14.78 10.89 -33.61
C GLY A 388 -13.76 9.77 -33.47
N GLY A 389 -14.27 8.58 -33.19
CA GLY A 389 -13.51 7.33 -33.23
C GLY A 389 -14.41 6.12 -33.08
N SER A 390 -15.50 6.09 -33.86
CA SER A 390 -16.26 4.87 -34.09
C SER A 390 -15.33 3.85 -34.74
N SER A 391 -14.85 2.88 -33.95
CA SER A 391 -14.36 1.62 -34.47
C SER A 391 -15.11 0.50 -33.78
N THR A 392 -15.92 -0.14 -34.59
CA THR A 392 -16.65 -1.36 -34.33
C THR A 392 -15.67 -2.50 -34.03
N THR A 393 -15.45 -2.80 -32.76
CA THR A 393 -14.96 -4.14 -32.38
C THR A 393 -15.82 -4.68 -31.25
N ARG A 394 -16.59 -5.70 -31.63
CA ARG A 394 -17.51 -6.50 -30.83
C ARG A 394 -16.97 -6.78 -29.43
N SER A 395 -17.71 -6.33 -28.42
CA SER A 395 -17.69 -6.91 -27.07
C SER A 395 -18.10 -8.38 -27.17
N ARG A 396 -17.10 -9.27 -27.24
CA ARG A 396 -17.31 -10.71 -27.10
C ARG A 396 -17.28 -11.02 -25.61
N ARG A 397 -18.49 -11.22 -25.08
CA ARG A 397 -18.78 -11.87 -23.79
C ARG A 397 -17.69 -12.88 -23.43
N ARG A 398 -17.07 -12.69 -22.27
CA ARG A 398 -16.37 -13.75 -21.52
C ARG A 398 -17.38 -14.82 -21.14
N SER A 399 -17.44 -15.87 -21.94
CA SER A 399 -17.91 -17.19 -21.51
C SER A 399 -16.71 -18.11 -21.49
N SER A 400 -16.52 -18.76 -20.35
CA SER A 400 -15.76 -20.00 -20.19
C SER A 400 -16.01 -20.94 -21.37
N GLY A 401 -15.00 -21.15 -22.20
CA GLY A 401 -15.03 -22.07 -23.33
C GLY A 401 -13.59 -22.32 -23.77
N GLY A 402 -13.07 -23.50 -23.42
CA GLY A 402 -11.76 -23.94 -23.84
C GLY A 402 -11.67 -24.00 -25.37
N ALA A 403 -10.66 -23.35 -25.93
CA ALA A 403 -10.24 -23.54 -27.30
C ALA A 403 -8.75 -23.16 -27.40
N MET A 404 -7.93 -24.20 -27.61
CA MET A 404 -6.59 -24.20 -28.24
C MET A 404 -5.70 -22.97 -27.99
N TYR A 405 -4.96 -22.99 -26.89
CA TYR A 405 -3.67 -22.29 -26.84
C TYR A 405 -2.61 -23.31 -27.26
N ASP A 406 -2.03 -23.16 -28.45
CA ASP A 406 -0.96 -24.05 -28.93
C ASP A 406 0.39 -23.80 -28.21
N SER A 407 0.47 -22.78 -27.33
CA SER A 407 1.64 -22.52 -26.49
C SER A 407 1.27 -21.86 -25.15
N PRO A 408 1.82 -22.32 -24.00
CA PRO A 408 1.58 -21.73 -22.68
C PRO A 408 2.04 -20.26 -22.57
N LEU A 409 2.94 -19.84 -23.46
CA LEU A 409 3.38 -18.45 -23.56
C LEU A 409 2.26 -17.52 -24.06
N ASP A 410 1.43 -17.98 -25.00
CA ASP A 410 0.32 -17.19 -25.53
C ASP A 410 -0.82 -17.06 -24.51
N HIS A 411 -0.99 -18.07 -23.64
CA HIS A 411 -1.90 -17.98 -22.50
C HIS A 411 -1.47 -16.90 -21.50
N LEU A 412 -0.19 -16.87 -21.13
CA LEU A 412 0.36 -15.84 -20.25
C LEU A 412 0.27 -14.45 -20.87
N LEU A 413 0.55 -14.31 -22.17
CA LEU A 413 0.40 -13.03 -22.88
C LEU A 413 -1.05 -12.56 -22.94
N GLY A 414 -2.00 -13.49 -23.11
CA GLY A 414 -3.44 -13.21 -23.04
C GLY A 414 -3.88 -12.77 -21.65
N GLU A 415 -3.38 -13.40 -20.58
CA GLU A 415 -3.61 -12.94 -19.20
C GLU A 415 -3.01 -11.55 -18.93
N LEU A 416 -1.86 -11.26 -19.53
CA LEU A 416 -1.18 -9.97 -19.47
C LEU A 416 -1.77 -8.92 -20.42
N ALA A 417 -2.81 -9.26 -21.21
CA ALA A 417 -3.43 -8.42 -22.24
C ALA A 417 -2.39 -7.82 -23.21
N ILE A 418 -1.46 -8.64 -23.69
CA ILE A 418 -0.47 -8.28 -24.70
C ILE A 418 -0.78 -9.06 -25.97
N ASP A 419 -1.41 -8.40 -26.94
CA ASP A 419 -1.64 -8.98 -28.25
C ASP A 419 -0.37 -8.81 -29.09
N ILE A 420 0.28 -9.92 -29.42
CA ILE A 420 1.37 -9.93 -30.41
C ILE A 420 0.72 -9.95 -31.79
N PRO A 421 1.08 -9.03 -32.71
CA PRO A 421 0.57 -9.10 -34.08
C PRO A 421 1.04 -10.41 -34.74
N GLU A 422 0.09 -11.29 -35.05
CA GLU A 422 0.32 -12.43 -35.95
C GLU A 422 0.49 -11.88 -37.37
N ASN A 423 1.64 -12.14 -37.98
CA ASN A 423 1.79 -11.96 -39.42
C ASN A 423 1.21 -13.22 -40.09
N ASP A 424 0.05 -13.07 -40.71
CA ASP A 424 -0.77 -14.13 -41.33
C ASP A 424 -0.19 -14.78 -42.60
N ASP A 425 1.11 -14.63 -42.91
CA ASP A 425 1.72 -15.21 -44.10
C ASP A 425 2.62 -16.42 -43.76
N PRO A 426 2.12 -17.67 -43.88
CA PRO A 426 2.88 -18.90 -43.56
C PRO A 426 3.88 -19.30 -44.66
N THR A 427 4.18 -18.42 -45.62
CA THR A 427 5.14 -18.72 -46.69
C THR A 427 6.23 -17.65 -46.73
N THR A 428 7.45 -18.06 -46.38
CA THR A 428 8.72 -17.41 -46.74
C THR A 428 9.26 -16.26 -45.86
N SER A 429 9.25 -16.36 -44.52
CA SER A 429 10.16 -15.53 -43.70
C SER A 429 10.90 -16.31 -42.62
N ASN A 430 12.18 -16.00 -42.44
CA ASN A 430 13.10 -16.64 -41.50
C ASN A 430 12.53 -16.60 -40.08
N THR A 431 12.35 -17.76 -39.45
CA THR A 431 11.81 -17.90 -38.08
C THR A 431 12.58 -17.07 -37.04
N ALA A 432 13.86 -16.80 -37.28
CA ALA A 432 14.71 -15.96 -36.42
C ALA A 432 14.33 -14.46 -36.45
N GLU A 433 13.96 -13.92 -37.61
CA GLU A 433 13.61 -12.50 -37.76
C GLU A 433 12.24 -12.20 -37.12
N VAL A 434 11.28 -13.13 -37.26
CA VAL A 434 9.97 -13.03 -36.61
C VAL A 434 10.11 -13.12 -35.08
N ALA A 435 10.95 -14.01 -34.56
CA ALA A 435 11.22 -14.11 -33.12
C ALA A 435 11.89 -12.83 -32.57
N GLN A 436 12.82 -12.23 -33.33
CA GLN A 436 13.47 -10.98 -32.96
C GLN A 436 12.50 -9.79 -32.97
N ALA A 437 11.60 -9.71 -33.95
CA ALA A 437 10.56 -8.68 -34.00
C ALA A 437 9.57 -8.81 -32.82
N LYS A 438 9.16 -10.04 -32.46
CA LYS A 438 8.33 -10.31 -31.28
C LYS A 438 9.05 -9.90 -29.98
N ALA A 439 10.34 -10.21 -29.83
CA ALA A 439 11.12 -9.83 -28.66
C ALA A 439 11.27 -8.29 -28.52
N LEU A 440 11.44 -7.58 -29.64
CA LEU A 440 11.51 -6.10 -29.64
C LEU A 440 10.16 -5.46 -29.27
N TYR A 441 9.04 -6.04 -29.71
CA TYR A 441 7.72 -5.56 -29.30
C TYR A 441 7.46 -5.81 -27.80
N LEU A 442 7.82 -6.99 -27.29
CA LEU A 442 7.70 -7.29 -25.87
C LEU A 442 8.61 -6.42 -24.99
N SER A 443 9.83 -6.12 -25.42
CA SER A 443 10.72 -5.22 -24.68
C SER A 443 10.21 -3.78 -24.69
N LYS A 444 9.67 -3.31 -25.82
CA LYS A 444 9.01 -1.99 -25.92
C LYS A 444 7.81 -1.90 -24.98
N THR A 445 6.89 -2.86 -25.03
CA THR A 445 5.70 -2.87 -24.16
C THR A 445 6.06 -2.97 -22.68
N LEU A 446 7.07 -3.75 -22.32
CA LEU A 446 7.62 -3.79 -20.96
C LEU A 446 8.14 -2.40 -20.55
N SER A 447 8.96 -1.76 -21.38
CA SER A 447 9.50 -0.42 -21.09
C SER A 447 8.41 0.65 -20.94
N GLU A 448 7.33 0.56 -21.72
CA GLU A 448 6.18 1.45 -21.61
C GLU A 448 5.40 1.22 -20.33
N ARG A 449 5.19 -0.05 -19.93
CA ARG A 449 4.51 -0.40 -18.68
C ARG A 449 5.33 -0.02 -17.45
N THR A 450 6.65 -0.23 -17.46
CA THR A 450 7.52 0.19 -16.34
C THR A 450 7.58 1.70 -16.20
N ARG A 451 7.62 2.44 -17.33
CA ARG A 451 7.51 3.90 -17.31
C ARG A 451 6.16 4.36 -16.74
N LYS A 452 5.04 3.80 -17.21
CA LYS A 452 3.70 4.10 -16.67
C LYS A 452 3.61 3.80 -15.17
N ALA A 453 4.17 2.68 -14.71
CA ALA A 453 4.20 2.35 -13.28
C ALA A 453 5.02 3.36 -12.47
N ALA A 454 6.16 3.82 -13.00
CA ALA A 454 6.95 4.87 -12.38
C ALA A 454 6.21 6.22 -12.35
N ASP A 455 5.47 6.56 -13.41
CA ASP A 455 4.66 7.78 -13.48
C ASP A 455 3.50 7.73 -12.49
N VAL A 456 2.79 6.60 -12.39
CA VAL A 456 1.72 6.40 -11.39
C VAL A 456 2.29 6.50 -9.98
N ARG A 457 3.45 5.87 -9.70
CA ARG A 457 4.10 5.97 -8.39
C ARG A 457 4.42 7.42 -8.03
N ARG A 458 4.98 8.18 -8.98
CA ARG A 458 5.28 9.61 -8.78
C ARG A 458 4.01 10.44 -8.58
N GLY A 459 2.96 10.16 -9.34
CA GLY A 459 1.65 10.82 -9.19
C GLY A 459 1.06 10.58 -7.81
N VAL A 460 0.96 9.32 -7.38
CA VAL A 460 0.44 8.95 -6.05
C VAL A 460 1.29 9.57 -4.93
N GLN A 461 2.62 9.56 -5.06
CA GLN A 461 3.49 10.19 -4.08
C GLN A 461 3.29 11.71 -4.02
N SER A 462 3.19 12.39 -5.16
CA SER A 462 2.95 13.83 -5.21
C SER A 462 1.58 14.21 -4.65
N GLU A 463 0.54 13.41 -4.90
CA GLU A 463 -0.80 13.62 -4.34
C GLU A 463 -0.81 13.37 -2.83
N PHE A 464 -0.11 12.33 -2.37
CA PHE A 464 0.06 12.07 -0.95
C PHE A 464 0.82 13.20 -0.24
N GLU A 465 1.94 13.65 -0.80
CA GLU A 465 2.72 14.76 -0.26
C GLU A 465 1.90 16.06 -0.24
N GLY A 466 1.15 16.35 -1.32
CA GLY A 466 0.28 17.52 -1.41
C GLY A 466 -0.85 17.50 -0.36
N THR A 467 -1.52 16.36 -0.20
CA THR A 467 -2.58 16.19 0.81
C THR A 467 -2.02 16.24 2.23
N ALA A 468 -0.92 15.54 2.51
CA ALA A 468 -0.25 15.57 3.81
C ALA A 468 0.20 16.99 4.19
N MET A 469 0.81 17.72 3.25
CA MET A 469 1.19 19.11 3.47
C MET A 469 -0.01 20.00 3.75
N SER A 470 -1.13 19.83 3.03
CA SER A 470 -2.35 20.59 3.30
C SER A 470 -2.87 20.35 4.72
N TYR A 471 -2.95 19.09 5.16
CA TYR A 471 -3.35 18.74 6.53
C TYR A 471 -2.40 19.28 7.59
N LEU A 472 -1.08 19.21 7.36
CA LEU A 472 -0.09 19.77 8.27
C LEU A 472 -0.17 21.29 8.34
N THR A 473 -0.42 21.97 7.21
CA THR A 473 -0.60 23.43 7.21
C THR A 473 -1.88 23.85 7.91
N ASP A 474 -2.97 23.09 7.76
CA ASP A 474 -4.23 23.38 8.44
C ASP A 474 -4.15 23.04 9.93
N ALA A 475 -3.48 21.96 10.32
CA ALA A 475 -3.18 21.66 11.72
C ALA A 475 -2.30 22.75 12.34
N ARG A 476 -1.29 23.26 11.60
CA ARG A 476 -0.47 24.38 12.05
C ARG A 476 -1.30 25.64 12.24
N LYS A 477 -2.20 25.98 11.31
CA LYS A 477 -3.12 27.12 11.45
C LYS A 477 -4.05 26.94 12.64
N ALA A 478 -4.61 25.74 12.85
CA ALA A 478 -5.45 25.45 13.99
C ALA A 478 -4.68 25.60 15.32
N LEU A 479 -3.44 25.10 15.38
CA LEU A 479 -2.56 25.31 16.53
C LEU A 479 -2.20 26.78 16.74
N GLN A 480 -1.99 27.55 15.67
CA GLN A 480 -1.79 29.00 15.76
C GLN A 480 -3.03 29.69 16.32
N LEU A 481 -4.24 29.36 15.84
CA LEU A 481 -5.48 29.91 16.37
C LEU A 481 -5.70 29.55 17.84
N VAL A 482 -5.40 28.32 18.25
CA VAL A 482 -5.46 27.91 19.66
C VAL A 482 -4.42 28.65 20.47
N ARG A 483 -3.18 28.78 19.98
CA ARG A 483 -2.13 29.54 20.64
C ARG A 483 -2.52 31.00 20.81
N ASP A 484 -3.06 31.63 19.77
CA ASP A 484 -3.45 33.03 19.77
C ASP A 484 -4.67 33.25 20.67
N SER A 485 -5.61 32.30 20.73
CA SER A 485 -6.71 32.31 21.69
C SER A 485 -6.22 32.19 23.13
N VAL A 486 -5.27 31.28 23.40
CA VAL A 486 -4.68 31.09 24.73
C VAL A 486 -3.85 32.30 25.14
N LEU A 487 -3.11 32.91 24.20
CA LEU A 487 -2.36 34.14 24.44
C LEU A 487 -3.31 35.32 24.67
N ALA A 488 -4.42 35.42 23.94
CA ALA A 488 -5.42 36.47 24.12
C ALA A 488 -6.16 36.39 25.47
N GLU A 489 -6.39 35.18 25.99
CA GLU A 489 -6.98 34.95 27.32
C GLU A 489 -5.95 35.02 28.46
N SER A 490 -4.66 35.04 28.14
CA SER A 490 -3.57 35.07 29.10
C SER A 490 -3.18 36.52 29.45
N PRO A 491 -2.88 36.83 30.73
CA PRO A 491 -2.33 38.14 31.10
C PRO A 491 -0.92 38.40 30.53
N TYR A 492 -0.34 37.42 29.82
CA TYR A 492 0.92 37.52 29.09
C TYR A 492 0.71 37.72 27.57
N ALA A 493 -0.48 38.17 27.14
CA ALA A 493 -0.82 38.43 25.73
C ALA A 493 0.21 39.33 25.03
N GLU A 494 0.74 40.30 25.77
CA GLU A 494 1.74 41.25 25.31
C GLU A 494 3.07 40.94 26.02
N VAL A 495 3.96 40.28 25.28
CA VAL A 495 5.31 39.93 25.76
C VAL A 495 6.14 41.21 25.78
N HIS A 496 6.11 41.91 26.90
CA HIS A 496 6.99 43.06 27.15
C HIS A 496 8.39 42.54 27.45
N LEU A 497 9.41 43.15 26.84
CA LEU A 497 10.80 42.84 27.17
C LEU A 497 11.11 43.44 28.55
N VAL A 498 11.98 42.78 29.32
CA VAL A 498 12.40 43.24 30.66
C VAL A 498 13.00 44.65 30.62
N ASP A 499 13.50 45.07 29.45
CA ASP A 499 14.01 46.42 29.19
C ASP A 499 13.15 47.16 28.13
N PRO A 500 12.37 48.18 28.54
CA PRO A 500 11.57 49.01 27.63
C PRO A 500 12.42 49.74 26.57
N GLY A 501 13.70 49.98 26.84
CA GLY A 501 14.62 50.59 25.89
C GLY A 501 14.92 49.68 24.70
N ILE A 502 15.04 48.37 24.94
CA ILE A 502 15.25 47.38 23.88
C ILE A 502 13.96 47.18 23.06
N GLU A 503 12.80 47.23 23.70
CA GLU A 503 11.50 47.13 23.01
C GLU A 503 11.26 48.31 22.06
N SER A 504 11.55 49.53 22.50
CA SER A 504 11.50 50.70 21.62
C SER A 504 12.50 50.62 20.47
N SER A 505 13.71 50.09 20.71
CA SER A 505 14.71 49.84 19.67
C SER A 505 14.24 48.80 18.65
N ILE A 506 13.59 47.73 19.09
CA ILE A 506 13.02 46.70 18.21
C ILE A 506 11.87 47.25 17.37
N ILE A 507 11.02 48.11 17.93
CA ILE A 507 9.95 48.77 17.18
C ILE A 507 10.54 49.67 16.08
N VAL A 508 11.58 50.45 16.41
CA VAL A 508 12.30 51.28 15.44
C VAL A 508 12.94 50.39 14.37
N MET A 509 13.59 49.29 14.75
CA MET A 509 14.22 48.36 13.82
C MET A 509 13.20 47.67 12.91
N ALA A 510 12.03 47.30 13.42
CA ALA A 510 10.94 46.73 12.63
C ALA A 510 10.40 47.75 11.61
N GLN A 511 10.31 49.02 11.99
CA GLN A 511 9.91 50.10 11.10
C GLN A 511 10.97 50.38 10.02
N GLU A 512 12.26 50.33 10.38
CA GLU A 512 13.36 50.43 9.43
C GLU A 512 13.39 49.24 8.46
N VAL A 513 13.17 48.02 8.94
CA VAL A 513 13.07 46.81 8.09
C VAL A 513 11.88 46.92 7.14
N HIS A 514 10.72 47.43 7.60
CA HIS A 514 9.57 47.66 6.73
C HIS A 514 9.86 48.73 5.66
N ASN A 515 10.57 49.80 6.03
CA ASN A 515 11.04 50.80 5.07
C ASN A 515 12.05 50.22 4.07
N VAL A 516 12.96 49.35 4.50
CA VAL A 516 13.90 48.68 3.59
C VAL A 516 13.18 47.69 2.69
N SER A 517 12.21 46.93 3.19
CA SER A 517 11.41 45.99 2.41
C SER A 517 10.57 46.71 1.36
N SER A 518 9.90 47.81 1.72
CA SER A 518 9.13 48.59 0.76
C SER A 518 10.03 49.22 -0.32
N ARG A 519 11.23 49.67 0.07
CA ARG A 519 12.25 50.14 -0.89
C ARG A 519 12.76 49.02 -1.80
N LEU A 520 12.94 47.82 -1.26
CA LEU A 520 13.32 46.65 -2.04
C LEU A 520 12.22 46.27 -3.04
N GLU A 521 10.95 46.23 -2.61
CA GLU A 521 9.84 45.97 -3.52
C GLU A 521 9.70 47.05 -4.60
N THR A 522 9.94 48.33 -4.28
CA THR A 522 9.98 49.38 -5.31
C THR A 522 11.13 49.16 -6.28
N ALA A 523 12.31 48.78 -5.79
CA ALA A 523 13.46 48.47 -6.64
C ALA A 523 13.23 47.20 -7.47
N GLU A 524 12.55 46.18 -6.94
CA GLU A 524 12.15 44.98 -7.68
C GLU A 524 11.11 45.29 -8.76
N ARG A 525 10.13 46.15 -8.46
CA ARG A 525 9.17 46.64 -9.49
C ARG A 525 9.86 47.45 -10.58
N GLU A 526 10.81 48.31 -10.21
CA GLU A 526 11.60 49.09 -11.17
C GLU A 526 12.50 48.20 -12.03
N THR A 527 13.20 47.22 -11.43
CA THR A 527 14.03 46.26 -12.16
C THR A 527 13.20 45.32 -13.04
N ALA A 528 12.02 44.89 -12.59
CA ALA A 528 11.06 44.14 -13.40
C ALA A 528 10.52 44.97 -14.57
N ALA A 529 10.26 46.26 -14.36
CA ALA A 529 9.86 47.17 -15.45
C ALA A 529 11.00 47.34 -16.48
N LEU A 530 12.23 47.54 -16.03
CA LEU A 530 13.42 47.60 -16.91
C LEU A 530 13.67 46.28 -17.64
N ALA A 531 13.45 45.13 -16.99
CA ALA A 531 13.56 43.81 -17.61
C ALA A 531 12.48 43.62 -18.69
N ARG A 532 11.24 44.05 -18.47
CA ARG A 532 10.17 44.02 -19.48
C ARG A 532 10.50 44.90 -20.69
N VAL A 533 11.07 46.09 -20.49
CA VAL A 533 11.51 46.96 -21.59
C VAL A 533 12.66 46.31 -22.38
N ARG A 534 13.60 45.63 -21.71
CA ARG A 534 14.64 44.84 -22.38
C ARG A 534 14.06 43.65 -23.15
N HIS A 535 13.07 42.96 -22.59
CA HIS A 535 12.38 41.85 -23.26
C HIS A 535 11.58 42.31 -24.47
N ALA A 536 10.89 43.46 -24.41
CA ALA A 536 10.20 44.05 -25.55
C ALA A 536 11.18 44.41 -26.69
N LYS A 537 12.34 44.99 -26.38
CA LYS A 537 13.41 45.21 -27.38
C LYS A 537 13.98 43.91 -27.93
N LYS A 538 14.12 42.88 -27.09
CA LYS A 538 14.57 41.54 -27.52
C LYS A 538 13.55 40.88 -28.45
N GLU A 539 12.26 41.01 -28.18
CA GLU A 539 11.16 40.53 -29.03
C GLU A 539 11.02 41.35 -30.32
N GLU A 540 11.28 42.65 -30.30
CA GLU A 540 11.36 43.48 -31.49
C GLU A 540 12.55 43.05 -32.39
N ILE A 541 13.69 42.70 -31.80
CA ILE A 541 14.82 42.14 -32.55
C ILE A 541 14.48 40.73 -33.06
N LEU A 542 13.91 39.86 -32.23
CA LEU A 542 13.54 38.51 -32.66
C LEU A 542 12.44 38.51 -33.74
N SER A 543 11.51 39.46 -33.73
CA SER A 543 10.50 39.60 -34.79
C SER A 543 11.09 40.16 -36.10
N ARG A 544 12.04 41.10 -36.01
CA ARG A 544 12.74 41.64 -37.20
C ARG A 544 13.72 40.67 -37.85
N TRP A 545 14.24 39.69 -37.10
CA TRP A 545 15.26 38.77 -37.58
C TRP A 545 14.82 37.29 -37.60
N GLY A 546 13.72 36.92 -36.95
CA GLY A 546 13.21 35.55 -36.85
C GLY A 546 12.23 35.11 -37.94
N THR A 547 11.82 36.00 -38.85
CA THR A 547 10.91 35.69 -39.97
C THR A 547 11.62 35.28 -41.26
N ARG A 548 12.78 34.62 -41.16
CA ARG A 548 13.40 33.88 -42.27
C ARG A 548 14.18 32.66 -41.76
N VAL A 549 13.48 31.54 -41.58
CA VAL A 549 13.95 30.18 -41.92
C VAL A 549 12.74 29.39 -42.38
#